data_AF-A0A521G1R7-F1
#
_entry.id   AF-A0A521G1R7-F1
#
_cell.length_a   1.000
_cell.length_b   1.000
_cell.length_c   1.000
_cell.angle_alpha   90.00
_cell.angle_beta   90.00
_cell.angle_gamma   90.00
#
_symmetry.space_group_name_H-M   'P 1'
#
loop_
_entity.id
_entity.type
_entity.pdbx_description
1 polymer ?
#
loop_
_entity_poly.entity_id
_entity_poly.type
_entity_poly.pdbx_seq_one_letter_code
_entity_poly.pdbx_strand_id
1 'polypeptide(L)' 'MKKIFASPIDFSKVETLVYHLPDGPSFSMEMNDVAELFNFEMEFGDICDTSDIDGVIHFFPKGNA' A
#
# COMPACT_ATOMS: atom_id res chain seq x y z
N MET A 1 -15.98 -15.47 -5.09
CA MET A 1 -16.30 -14.23 -4.36
C MET A 1 -15.22 -14.03 -3.30
N LYS A 2 -14.17 -13.25 -3.60
CA LYS A 2 -13.14 -12.91 -2.60
C LYS A 2 -13.77 -11.92 -1.61
N LYS A 3 -13.68 -12.22 -0.31
CA LYS A 3 -14.33 -11.48 0.78
C LYS A 3 -13.76 -10.07 0.86
N ILE A 4 -14.58 -9.06 0.53
CA ILE A 4 -14.28 -7.63 0.68
C ILE A 4 -14.61 -7.19 2.12
N PHE A 5 -14.04 -7.88 3.11
CA PHE A 5 -13.94 -7.31 4.45
C PHE A 5 -12.54 -6.71 4.55
N ALA A 6 -12.32 -5.63 3.80
CA ALA A 6 -11.19 -4.76 4.09
C ALA A 6 -11.55 -4.05 5.39
N SER A 7 -10.98 -4.53 6.49
CA SER A 7 -10.86 -3.73 7.71
C SER A 7 -10.37 -2.33 7.29
N PRO A 8 -10.94 -1.24 7.80
CA PRO A 8 -10.37 0.07 7.53
C PRO A 8 -8.90 0.05 7.97
N ILE A 9 -8.02 0.34 7.02
CA ILE A 9 -6.58 0.44 7.29
C ILE A 9 -6.38 1.60 8.24
N ASP A 10 -5.75 1.32 9.37
CA ASP A 10 -5.40 2.33 10.36
C ASP A 10 -4.03 2.92 10.01
N PHE A 11 -4.03 3.99 9.21
CA PHE A 11 -2.81 4.69 8.81
C PHE A 11 -2.02 5.27 9.99
N SER A 12 -2.58 5.36 11.20
CA SER A 12 -1.79 5.80 12.37
C SER A 12 -0.76 4.76 12.83
N LYS A 13 -0.91 3.50 12.41
CA LYS A 13 -0.01 2.39 12.71
C LYS A 13 0.98 2.09 11.59
N VAL A 14 0.83 2.77 10.45
CA VAL A 14 1.68 2.56 9.28
C VAL A 14 2.89 3.49 9.41
N GLU A 15 4.08 2.92 9.39
CA GLU A 15 5.35 3.63 9.37
C GLU A 15 5.84 3.80 7.93
N THR A 16 5.66 2.78 7.09
CA THR A 16 6.17 2.75 5.71
C THR A 16 5.11 2.26 4.73
N LEU A 17 5.03 2.93 3.59
CA LEU A 17 4.22 2.54 2.45
C LEU A 17 5.13 1.99 1.35
N VAL A 18 4.82 0.79 0.87
CA VAL A 18 5.56 0.12 -0.20
C VAL A 18 4.65 -0.06 -1.41
N TYR A 19 4.97 0.58 -2.52
CA TYR A 19 4.29 0.40 -3.80
C TYR A 19 5.11 -0.51 -4.72
N HIS A 20 4.57 -1.67 -5.08
CA HIS A 20 5.22 -2.60 -6.00
C HIS A 20 4.93 -2.16 -7.44
N LEU A 21 5.93 -1.96 -8.29
CA LEU A 21 5.72 -1.64 -9.70
C LEU A 21 5.42 -2.93 -10.50
N PRO A 22 4.70 -2.83 -11.64
CA PRO A 22 4.39 -3.99 -12.49
C PRO A 22 5.64 -4.78 -12.92
N ASP A 23 6.76 -4.08 -13.13
CA ASP A 23 8.00 -4.64 -13.66
C ASP A 23 8.92 -5.26 -12.58
N GLY A 24 8.45 -5.33 -11.33
CA GLY A 24 9.17 -5.95 -10.21
C GLY A 24 9.89 -5.04 -9.21
N PRO A 25 10.31 -3.78 -9.51
CA PRO A 25 10.88 -2.92 -8.48
C PRO A 25 9.79 -2.40 -7.53
N SER A 26 10.16 -2.11 -6.28
CA SER A 26 9.26 -1.53 -5.29
C SER A 26 9.72 -0.15 -4.86
N PHE A 27 8.79 0.77 -4.69
CA PHE A 27 9.02 2.10 -4.14
C PHE A 27 8.57 2.12 -2.68
N SER A 28 9.48 2.43 -1.75
CA SER A 28 9.18 2.56 -0.32
C SER A 28 9.25 4.01 0.11
N MET A 29 8.25 4.48 0.83
CA MET A 29 8.17 5.84 1.36
C MET A 29 7.71 5.80 2.82
N GLU A 30 8.30 6.63 3.67
CA GLU A 30 7.86 6.78 5.06
C GLU A 30 6.55 7.56 5.13
N MET A 31 5.74 7.26 6.15
CA MET A 31 4.44 7.91 6.35
C MET A 31 4.52 9.41 6.59
N ASN A 32 5.69 9.93 6.92
CA ASN A 32 5.91 11.38 7.04
C ASN A 32 5.84 12.11 5.68
N ASP A 33 6.05 11.40 4.56
CA ASP A 33 6.12 11.96 3.20
C ASP A 33 4.90 11.58 2.31
N VAL A 34 3.89 10.89 2.86
CA VAL A 34 2.72 10.34 2.11
C VAL A 34 1.86 11.36 1.40
N ALA A 35 1.99 12.64 1.72
CA ALA A 35 1.31 13.71 0.99
C ALA A 35 1.62 13.64 -0.53
N GLU A 36 2.80 13.14 -0.89
CA GLU A 36 3.20 12.95 -2.29
C GLU A 36 2.50 11.73 -2.92
N LEU A 37 2.25 10.65 -2.17
CA LEU A 37 1.59 9.44 -2.68
C LEU A 37 0.13 9.65 -3.05
N PHE A 38 -0.61 10.50 -2.34
CA PHE A 38 -1.99 10.85 -2.72
C PHE A 38 -2.07 11.70 -3.99
N ASN A 39 -0.96 12.33 -4.38
CA ASN A 39 -0.83 13.11 -5.61
C ASN A 39 -0.40 12.25 -6.80
N PHE A 40 0.10 11.04 -6.54
CA PHE A 40 0.36 10.04 -7.55
C PHE A 40 -0.97 9.37 -7.90
N GLU A 41 -1.44 9.55 -9.13
CA GLU A 41 -2.58 8.83 -9.73
C GLU A 41 -2.25 7.34 -9.94
N MET A 42 -1.78 6.66 -8.89
CA MET A 42 -1.44 5.24 -8.94
C MET A 42 -2.71 4.41 -9.06
N GLU A 43 -2.70 3.46 -9.99
CA GLU A 43 -3.78 2.49 -10.12
C GLU A 43 -3.69 1.46 -8.99
N PHE A 44 -4.35 1.73 -7.86
CA PHE A 44 -4.44 0.79 -6.75
C PHE A 44 -5.21 -0.48 -7.17
N GLY A 45 -4.52 -1.62 -7.16
CA GLY A 45 -5.08 -2.95 -7.34
C GLY A 45 -5.32 -3.61 -6.00
N ASP A 46 -4.41 -4.51 -5.61
CA ASP A 46 -4.47 -5.21 -4.33
C ASP A 46 -3.68 -4.46 -3.23
N ILE A 47 -4.14 -4.62 -1.99
CA ILE A 47 -3.52 -4.01 -0.81
C ILE A 47 -3.26 -5.13 0.20
N CYS A 48 -2.03 -5.19 0.72
CA CYS A 48 -1.66 -6.07 1.81
C CYS A 48 -1.23 -5.22 3.01
N ASP A 49 -2.04 -5.25 4.06
CA ASP A 49 -1.79 -4.52 5.30
C ASP A 49 -1.04 -5.44 6.28
N THR A 50 0.22 -5.10 6.55
CA THR A 50 1.06 -5.74 7.58
C THR A 50 1.40 -4.77 8.71
N SER A 51 0.67 -3.66 8.83
CA SER A 51 0.95 -2.59 9.79
C SER A 51 0.99 -3.06 11.24
N ASP A 52 0.12 -4.01 11.62
CA ASP A 52 0.10 -4.62 12.96
C ASP A 52 1.30 -5.57 13.22
N ILE A 53 2.11 -5.90 12.20
CA ILE A 53 3.27 -6.79 12.30
C ILE A 53 4.58 -5.99 12.22
N ASP A 54 4.75 -5.21 11.16
CA ASP A 54 5.99 -4.51 10.83
C ASP A 54 5.80 -3.02 10.51
N GLY A 55 4.60 -2.48 10.70
CA GLY A 55 4.29 -1.09 10.37
C GLY A 55 4.24 -0.81 8.87
N VAL A 56 4.17 -1.84 8.01
CA VAL A 56 4.20 -1.66 6.56
C VAL A 56 2.84 -1.89 5.92
N ILE A 57 2.55 -1.11 4.88
CA ILE A 57 1.46 -1.40 3.95
C ILE A 57 2.00 -1.55 2.54
N HIS A 58 1.57 -2.61 1.86
CA HIS A 58 1.94 -2.88 0.48
C HIS A 58 0.79 -2.61 -0.48
N PHE A 59 1.08 -1.83 -1.52
CA PHE A 59 0.19 -1.56 -2.63
C PHE A 59 0.70 -2.27 -3.89
N PHE A 60 -0.22 -2.94 -4.57
CA PHE A 60 0.03 -3.62 -5.82
C PHE A 60 -0.82 -2.99 -6.92
N PRO A 61 -0.25 -2.70 -8.10
CA PRO A 61 -0.97 -2.10 -9.21
C PRO A 61 -2.01 -3.07 -9.75
N LYS A 62 -3.07 -2.51 -10.32
CA LYS A 62 -4.09 -3.29 -10.99
C LYS A 62 -3.47 -4.14 -12.12
N GLY A 63 -3.79 -5.44 -12.13
CA GLY A 63 -3.21 -6.39 -13.08
C GLY A 63 -1.93 -7.08 -12.60
N ASN A 64 -1.41 -6.68 -11.44
CA ASN A 64 -0.33 -7.37 -10.75
C ASN A 64 -0.90 -8.17 -9.56
N ALA A 65 -1.61 -9.25 -9.90
CA ALA A 65 -2.09 -10.31 -8.99
C ALA A 65 -2.66 -11.50 -9.79
#